data_AF-A0A9D5N4X3-F1
#
_entry.id   AF-A0A9D5N4X3-F1
#
_cell.length_a   1.000
_cell.length_b   1.000
_cell.length_c   1.000
_cell.angle_alpha   90.00
_cell.angle_beta   90.00
_cell.angle_gamma   90.00
#
_symmetry.space_group_name_H-M   'P 1'
#
loop_
_entity.id
_entity.type
_entity.pdbx_description
1 polymer ?
#
loop_
_entity_poly.entity_id
_entity_poly.type
_entity_poly.pdbx_seq_one_letter_code
_entity_poly.pdbx_strand_id
1 'polypeptide(L)'
;MTKRTWITALVLILLGTCSVFIHRPVGFGWLLGSVTAVLLYKRNEWFWTGVLDQRSATKWTGFLHFIVNYLLMGGVLVLSALKPEYFNIFACAVGLFLIKITVTIDMLIHREGE
;
A
#
# COMPACT_ATOMS: atom_id res chain seq x y z
N MET A 1 12.60 1.81 -3.08
CA MET A 1 12.55 0.33 -3.01
C MET A 1 13.47 -0.25 -4.08
N THR A 2 14.11 -1.40 -3.85
CA THR A 2 14.95 -2.06 -4.87
C THR A 2 14.08 -2.79 -5.91
N LYS A 3 14.69 -3.20 -7.03
CA LYS A 3 13.99 -4.00 -8.07
C LYS A 3 13.43 -5.30 -7.48
N ARG A 4 14.17 -5.98 -6.60
CA ARG A 4 13.74 -7.22 -5.94
C ARG A 4 12.54 -7.01 -5.03
N THR A 5 12.54 -5.94 -4.24
CA THR A 5 11.41 -5.59 -3.37
C THR A 5 10.13 -5.34 -4.19
N TRP A 6 10.25 -4.67 -5.35
CA TRP A 6 9.11 -4.48 -6.27
C TRP A 6 8.59 -5.77 -6.88
N ILE A 7 9.48 -6.70 -7.25
CA ILE A 7 9.08 -8.03 -7.73
C ILE A 7 8.31 -8.77 -6.63
N THR A 8 8.78 -8.71 -5.38
CA THR A 8 8.10 -9.32 -4.23
C THR A 8 6.70 -8.73 -4.04
N ALA A 9 6.56 -7.40 -4.12
CA ALA A 9 5.26 -6.75 -4.05
C ALA A 9 4.32 -7.23 -5.17
N LEU A 10 4.82 -7.30 -6.41
CA LEU A 10 4.04 -7.75 -7.56
C LEU A 10 3.55 -9.20 -7.37
N VAL A 11 4.43 -10.09 -6.92
CA VAL A 11 4.08 -11.50 -6.64
C VAL A 11 2.97 -11.57 -5.59
N LEU A 12 3.10 -10.84 -4.48
CA LEU A 12 2.07 -10.80 -3.44
C LEU A 12 0.73 -10.25 -3.97
N ILE A 13 0.76 -9.18 -4.77
CA ILE A 13 -0.44 -8.62 -5.41
C ILE A 13 -1.14 -9.69 -6.25
N LEU A 14 -0.40 -10.36 -7.14
CA LEU A 14 -0.96 -11.38 -8.03
C LEU A 14 -1.54 -12.56 -7.25
N LEU A 15 -0.79 -13.08 -6.27
CA LEU A 15 -1.23 -14.18 -5.41
C LEU A 15 -2.52 -13.84 -4.66
N GLY A 16 -2.59 -12.67 -4.02
CA GLY A 16 -3.82 -12.26 -3.32
C GLY A 16 -4.97 -11.99 -4.29
N THR A 17 -4.71 -11.51 -5.51
CA THR A 17 -5.75 -11.26 -6.53
C THR A 17 -6.35 -12.57 -7.06
N CYS A 18 -5.62 -13.69 -7.04
CA CYS A 18 -6.18 -15.00 -7.38
C CYS A 18 -7.36 -15.40 -6.48
N SER A 19 -7.53 -14.80 -5.29
CA SER A 19 -8.70 -15.02 -4.45
C SER A 19 -10.03 -14.56 -5.10
N VAL A 20 -9.99 -13.77 -6.18
CA VAL A 20 -11.18 -13.45 -7.00
C VAL A 20 -11.90 -14.72 -7.48
N PHE A 21 -11.17 -15.79 -7.78
CA PHE A 21 -11.75 -17.05 -8.28
C PHE A 21 -12.49 -17.84 -7.18
N ILE A 22 -12.25 -17.52 -5.91
CA ILE A 22 -12.90 -18.17 -4.75
C ILE A 22 -14.05 -17.29 -4.27
N HIS A 23 -13.76 -16.02 -3.98
CA HIS A 23 -14.74 -15.07 -3.46
C HIS A 23 -14.42 -13.67 -3.99
N ARG A 24 -15.17 -13.23 -5.00
CA ARG A 24 -14.91 -11.97 -5.74
C ARG A 24 -14.70 -10.75 -4.82
N PRO A 25 -15.52 -10.52 -3.76
CA PRO A 25 -15.28 -9.41 -2.84
C PRO A 25 -13.92 -9.42 -2.14
N VAL A 26 -13.37 -10.61 -1.85
CA VAL A 26 -12.05 -10.73 -1.20
C VAL A 26 -10.97 -10.29 -2.16
N GLY A 27 -10.98 -10.81 -3.39
CA GLY A 27 -9.96 -10.48 -4.37
C GLY A 27 -9.99 -9.03 -4.84
N PHE A 28 -11.18 -8.46 -5.06
CA PHE A 28 -11.30 -7.03 -5.39
C PHE A 28 -10.96 -6.13 -4.21
N GLY A 29 -11.34 -6.51 -2.98
CA GLY A 29 -10.93 -5.80 -1.77
C GLY A 29 -9.41 -5.75 -1.63
N TRP A 30 -8.75 -6.92 -1.71
CA TRP A 30 -7.29 -7.03 -1.71
C TRP A 30 -6.63 -6.17 -2.77
N LEU A 31 -7.12 -6.22 -4.02
CA LEU A 31 -6.57 -5.47 -5.14
C LEU A 31 -6.70 -3.95 -4.92
N LEU A 32 -7.86 -3.49 -4.47
CA LEU A 32 -8.10 -2.07 -4.17
C LEU A 32 -7.15 -1.56 -3.08
N GLY A 33 -7.00 -2.31 -1.98
CA GLY A 33 -6.08 -1.97 -0.90
C GLY A 33 -4.62 -1.97 -1.36
N SER A 34 -4.23 -2.96 -2.15
CA SER A 34 -2.88 -3.12 -2.68
C SER A 34 -2.48 -1.98 -3.62
N VAL A 35 -3.35 -1.62 -4.57
CA VAL A 35 -3.13 -0.48 -5.48
C VAL A 35 -3.01 0.81 -4.68
N THR A 36 -3.85 0.99 -3.66
CA THR A 36 -3.80 2.15 -2.77
C THR A 36 -2.49 2.21 -2.00
N ALA A 37 -2.00 1.08 -1.48
CA ALA A 37 -0.71 1.01 -0.80
C ALA A 37 0.46 1.42 -1.71
N VAL A 38 0.46 0.95 -2.97
CA VAL A 38 1.47 1.32 -3.97
C VAL A 38 1.41 2.82 -4.28
N LEU A 39 0.21 3.36 -4.47
CA LEU A 39 0.00 4.79 -4.71
C LEU A 39 0.50 5.63 -3.53
N LEU A 40 0.16 5.25 -2.30
CA LEU A 40 0.62 5.95 -1.09
C LEU A 40 2.13 5.89 -0.94
N TYR A 41 2.76 4.76 -1.26
CA TYR A 41 4.21 4.66 -1.29
C TYR A 41 4.83 5.64 -2.28
N LYS A 42 4.32 5.69 -3.52
CA LYS A 42 4.84 6.60 -4.55
C LYS A 42 4.63 8.07 -4.19
N ARG A 43 3.48 8.41 -3.63
CA ARG A 43 3.24 9.75 -3.10
C ARG A 43 4.22 10.12 -1.99
N ASN A 44 4.48 9.22 -1.05
CA ASN A 44 5.48 9.43 0.00
C ASN A 44 6.88 9.61 -0.59
N GLU A 45 7.29 8.73 -1.50
CA GLU A 45 8.59 8.80 -2.17
C GLU A 45 8.78 10.16 -2.85
N TRP A 46 7.84 10.59 -3.69
CA TRP A 46 7.93 11.89 -4.38
C TRP A 46 7.92 13.09 -3.43
N PHE A 47 7.04 13.10 -2.43
CA PHE A 47 6.95 14.22 -1.49
C PHE A 47 8.25 14.38 -0.71
N TRP A 48 8.76 13.29 -0.12
CA TRP A 48 9.96 13.37 0.71
C TRP A 48 11.22 13.61 -0.09
N THR A 49 11.35 13.05 -1.30
CA THR A 49 12.45 13.39 -2.21
C THR A 49 12.44 14.88 -2.53
N GLY A 50 11.28 15.46 -2.88
CA GLY A 50 11.18 16.89 -3.15
C GLY A 50 11.55 17.79 -1.95
N VAL A 51 11.15 17.40 -0.74
CA VAL A 51 11.54 18.10 0.50
C VAL A 51 13.06 18.03 0.73
N LEU A 52 13.66 16.85 0.50
CA LEU A 52 15.10 16.65 0.64
C LEU A 52 15.89 17.48 -0.39
N ASP A 53 15.43 17.51 -1.64
CA ASP A 53 16.06 18.27 -2.72
C ASP A 53 16.03 19.77 -2.47
N GLN A 54 14.93 20.29 -1.90
CA GLN A 54 14.81 21.70 -1.52
C GLN A 54 15.63 22.06 -0.28
N ARG A 55 16.06 21.07 0.51
CA ARG A 55 16.79 21.24 1.80
C ARG A 55 16.11 22.21 2.77
N SER A 56 14.79 22.35 2.65
CA SER A 56 14.00 23.28 3.44
C SER A 56 12.78 22.55 3.98
N ALA A 57 12.70 22.45 5.30
CA ALA A 57 11.56 21.91 6.00
C ALA A 57 11.19 22.84 7.17
N THR A 58 9.91 23.09 7.33
CA THR A 58 9.36 23.83 8.47
C THR A 58 8.55 22.89 9.36
N LYS A 59 8.10 23.37 10.52
CA LYS A 59 7.26 22.61 11.45
C LYS A 59 6.00 21.99 10.79
N TRP A 60 5.50 22.60 9.72
CA TRP A 60 4.28 22.18 9.02
C TRP A 60 4.55 21.38 7.73
N THR A 61 5.81 21.14 7.39
CA THR A 61 6.17 20.35 6.20
C THR A 61 5.57 18.94 6.33
N GLY A 62 4.72 18.59 5.37
CA GLY A 62 4.06 17.28 5.32
C GLY A 62 2.69 17.20 5.97
N PHE A 63 2.18 18.27 6.62
CA PHE A 63 0.86 18.25 7.26
C PHE A 63 -0.27 17.90 6.28
N LEU A 64 -0.39 18.64 5.18
CA LEU A 64 -1.41 18.38 4.15
C LEU A 64 -1.20 17.03 3.48
N HIS A 65 0.06 16.66 3.22
CA HIS A 65 0.41 15.36 2.64
C HIS A 65 -0.06 14.19 3.51
N PHE A 66 0.15 14.28 4.83
CA PHE A 66 -0.33 13.29 5.79
C PHE A 66 -1.85 13.20 5.81
N ILE A 67 -2.56 14.33 5.85
CA ILE A 67 -4.03 14.36 5.82
C ILE A 67 -4.56 13.65 4.57
N VAL A 68 -4.04 13.99 3.39
CA VAL A 68 -4.52 13.39 2.15
C VAL A 68 -4.23 11.89 2.11
N ASN A 69 -3.06 11.45 2.57
CA ASN A 69 -2.75 10.03 2.67
C ASN A 69 -3.71 9.30 3.62
N TYR A 70 -4.04 9.92 4.76
CA TYR A 70 -4.99 9.36 5.72
C TYR A 70 -6.41 9.26 5.14
N LEU A 71 -6.85 10.29 4.41
CA LEU A 71 -8.12 10.30 3.70
C LEU A 71 -8.18 9.24 2.59
N LEU A 72 -7.08 8.99 1.88
CA LEU A 72 -7.03 7.92 0.89
C LEU A 72 -7.12 6.53 1.52
N MET A 73 -6.40 6.28 2.61
CA MET A 73 -6.48 5.01 3.35
C MET A 73 -7.88 4.79 3.91
N GLY A 74 -8.44 5.78 4.61
CA GLY A 74 -9.80 5.70 5.14
C GLY A 74 -10.85 5.60 4.03
N GLY A 75 -10.67 6.34 2.93
CA GLY A 75 -11.60 6.39 1.81
C GLY A 75 -11.82 5.03 1.14
N VAL A 76 -10.76 4.25 0.92
CA VAL A 76 -10.92 2.92 0.33
C VAL A 76 -11.55 1.91 1.30
N LEU A 77 -11.34 2.07 2.60
CA LEU A 77 -12.01 1.25 3.62
C LEU A 77 -13.50 1.60 3.74
N VAL A 78 -13.83 2.90 3.74
CA VAL A 78 -15.22 3.38 3.72
C VAL A 78 -15.93 2.91 2.45
N LEU A 79 -15.28 3.03 1.28
CA LEU A 79 -15.81 2.49 0.02
C LEU A 79 -16.08 0.99 0.13
N SER A 80 -15.15 0.25 0.75
CA SER A 80 -15.32 -1.20 0.96
C SER A 80 -16.48 -1.52 1.92
N ALA A 81 -16.68 -0.69 2.95
CA ALA A 81 -17.80 -0.84 3.89
C ALA A 81 -19.15 -0.54 3.24
N LEU A 82 -19.22 0.45 2.34
CA LEU A 82 -20.45 0.86 1.67
C LEU A 82 -20.85 -0.08 0.53
N LYS A 83 -19.89 -0.83 -0.03
CA LYS A 83 -20.07 -1.76 -1.16
C LYS A 83 -19.53 -3.16 -0.85
N PRO A 84 -20.06 -3.84 0.19
CA PRO A 84 -19.58 -5.16 0.61
C PRO A 84 -19.80 -6.25 -0.45
N GLU A 85 -20.77 -6.04 -1.35
CA GLU A 85 -21.05 -6.89 -2.51
C GLU A 85 -19.90 -6.94 -3.53
N TYR A 86 -19.04 -5.91 -3.56
CA TYR A 86 -17.89 -5.81 -4.47
C TYR A 86 -16.56 -5.88 -3.74
N PHE A 87 -16.47 -5.39 -2.51
CA PHE A 87 -15.21 -5.24 -1.79
C PHE A 87 -15.34 -5.73 -0.35
N ASN A 88 -14.48 -6.66 0.06
CA ASN A 88 -14.36 -7.06 1.44
C ASN A 88 -13.43 -6.08 2.18
N ILE A 89 -13.92 -5.45 3.25
CA ILE A 89 -13.17 -4.47 4.03
C ILE A 89 -11.90 -5.04 4.65
N PHE A 90 -11.91 -6.28 5.16
CA PHE A 90 -10.74 -6.89 5.77
C PHE A 90 -9.68 -7.21 4.72
N ALA A 91 -10.08 -7.71 3.56
CA ALA A 91 -9.16 -7.94 2.45
C ALA A 91 -8.52 -6.62 1.96
N CYS A 92 -9.31 -5.55 1.89
CA CYS A 92 -8.82 -4.21 1.57
C CYS A 92 -7.82 -3.69 2.62
N ALA A 93 -8.14 -3.84 3.90
CA ALA A 93 -7.22 -3.48 4.98
C ALA A 93 -5.90 -4.25 4.87
N VAL A 94 -5.93 -5.56 4.64
CA VAL A 94 -4.73 -6.38 4.45
C VAL A 94 -3.94 -5.93 3.22
N GLY A 95 -4.63 -5.58 2.12
CA GLY A 95 -4.00 -4.99 0.94
C GLY A 95 -3.29 -3.65 1.22
N LEU A 96 -3.85 -2.79 2.09
CA LEU A 96 -3.20 -1.55 2.50
C LEU A 96 -1.85 -1.76 3.23
N PHE A 97 -1.67 -2.93 3.87
CA PHE A 97 -0.41 -3.31 4.51
C PHE A 97 0.64 -3.88 3.53
N LEU A 98 0.30 -4.10 2.25
CA LEU A 98 1.14 -4.76 1.26
C LEU A 98 2.59 -4.27 1.27
N ILE A 99 2.80 -2.95 1.21
CA ILE A 99 4.15 -2.38 1.13
C ILE A 99 4.95 -2.68 2.39
N LYS A 100 4.32 -2.60 3.57
CA LYS A 100 4.98 -2.94 4.84
C LYS A 100 5.35 -4.42 4.88
N ILE A 101 4.43 -5.30 4.51
CA ILE A 101 4.67 -6.76 4.44
C ILE A 101 5.83 -7.05 3.46
N THR A 102 5.80 -6.44 2.28
CA THR A 102 6.83 -6.64 1.25
C THR A 102 8.21 -6.24 1.76
N VAL A 103 8.33 -5.06 2.39
CA VAL A 103 9.60 -4.59 2.93
C VAL A 103 10.08 -5.49 4.06
N THR A 104 9.20 -5.93 4.96
CA THR A 104 9.55 -6.86 6.03
C THR A 104 10.07 -8.19 5.49
N ILE A 105 9.41 -8.78 4.48
CA ILE A 105 9.86 -10.02 3.83
C ILE A 105 11.25 -9.83 3.21
N ASP A 106 11.45 -8.75 2.47
CA ASP A 106 12.72 -8.46 1.80
C ASP A 106 13.86 -8.26 2.81
N MET A 107 13.59 -7.65 3.97
CA MET A 107 14.56 -7.52 5.06
C MET A 107 14.88 -8.87 5.73
N LEU A 108 13.89 -9.73 5.95
CA LEU A 108 14.10 -11.05 6.56
C LEU A 108 14.95 -11.96 5.67
N ILE A 109 14.64 -12.00 4.37
CA ILE A 109 15.42 -12.79 3.39
C ILE A 109 16.87 -12.29 3.33
N HIS A 110 17.10 -10.98 3.44
CA HIS A 110 18.46 -10.44 3.39
C HIS A 110 19.28 -10.83 4.62
N ARG A 111 18.65 -10.86 5.81
CA ARG A 111 19.30 -11.22 7.06
C ARG A 111 19.71 -12.69 7.15
N GLU A 112 19.07 -13.59 6.40
CA GLU A 112 19.43 -15.02 6.36
C GLU A 112 20.52 -15.35 5.33
N GLY A 113 20.86 -14.40 4.44
CA GLY A 113 21.89 -14.56 3.42
C GLY A 113 23.26 -13.99 3.78
N GLU A 114 23.39 -13.36 4.95
CA GLU A 114 24.65 -12.91 5.58
C GLU A 114 24.99 -13.80 6.79
#